data_AF-A0A917H322-F1
#
_entry.id   AF-A0A917H322-F1
#
_cell.length_a   1.000
_cell.length_b   1.000
_cell.length_c   1.000
_cell.angle_alpha   90.00
_cell.angle_beta   90.00
_cell.angle_gamma   90.00
#
_symmetry.space_group_name_H-M   'P 1'
#
loop_
_entity.id
_entity.type
_entity.pdbx_description
1 polymer ?
#
loop_
_entity_poly.entity_id
_entity_poly.type
_entity_poly.pdbx_seq_one_letter_code
_entity_poly.pdbx_strand_id
1 'polypeptide(L)'
;MKDTDYRTMSKRQAAAALEEFLTERPAALQRLRTELAADGLDPNAMLDGTPASLTPLWRWAGTRILEAEAQRSPAAPAAPAAPAPEWPSWARCSPGLDPATPVRIVSLLDGLVSYLGQVITTAAPQAVWKVGYHLQNHPVLTSPLTEMEYFPPGLVGVVANRLRHGVDPHNDARLHSYAQAVITMLRSEHEDALAAPEPLVEVDSDDDDGVFDVGLREDIAHEHSRAVDRMVAELAAQSGVDSAVREDREVLLVSAPDRAAEDLQQWVLAWLRRHIPAVD
;
A
#
# COMPACT_ATOMS: atom_id res chain seq x y z
N MET A 1 -15.54 -15.58 6.16
CA MET A 1 -15.40 -14.32 6.92
C MET A 1 -16.31 -13.30 6.24
N LYS A 2 -17.17 -12.53 6.95
CA LYS A 2 -17.92 -11.44 6.27
C LYS A 2 -16.88 -10.49 5.67
N ASP A 3 -17.02 -10.15 4.39
CA ASP A 3 -16.04 -9.34 3.62
C ASP A 3 -15.74 -8.04 4.37
N THR A 4 -14.61 -8.03 5.05
CA THR A 4 -14.13 -6.92 5.86
C THR A 4 -12.92 -6.38 5.12
N ASP A 5 -12.94 -5.09 4.79
CA ASP A 5 -11.80 -4.40 4.20
C ASP A 5 -10.57 -4.58 5.11
N TYR A 6 -9.40 -4.87 4.54
CA TYR A 6 -8.14 -5.02 5.28
C TYR A 6 -7.96 -3.89 6.31
N ARG A 7 -8.28 -2.65 5.95
CA ARG A 7 -8.13 -1.46 6.80
C ARG A 7 -8.90 -1.53 8.11
N THR A 8 -9.97 -2.31 8.14
CA THR A 8 -10.89 -2.42 9.28
C THR A 8 -10.73 -3.74 10.04
N MET A 9 -9.82 -4.61 9.62
CA MET A 9 -9.58 -5.89 10.27
C MET A 9 -8.91 -5.72 11.64
N SER A 10 -9.38 -6.47 12.63
CA SER A 10 -8.59 -6.70 13.85
C SER A 10 -7.31 -7.50 13.54
N LYS A 11 -6.31 -7.46 14.43
CA LYS A 11 -5.06 -8.24 14.30
C LYS A 11 -5.32 -9.73 14.02
N ARG A 12 -6.32 -10.34 14.67
CA ARG A 12 -6.70 -11.75 14.45
C ARG A 12 -7.28 -11.98 13.06
N GLN A 13 -8.13 -11.08 12.58
CA GLN A 13 -8.70 -11.16 11.23
C GLN A 13 -7.61 -10.98 10.16
N ALA A 14 -6.71 -10.02 10.36
CA ALA A 14 -5.58 -9.77 9.47
C ALA A 14 -4.65 -10.99 9.34
N ALA A 15 -4.32 -11.63 10.46
CA ALA A 15 -3.52 -12.85 10.46
C ALA A 15 -4.22 -14.00 9.71
N ALA A 16 -5.52 -14.19 9.93
CA ALA A 16 -6.31 -15.19 9.21
C ALA A 16 -6.41 -14.87 7.70
N ALA A 17 -6.54 -13.60 7.33
CA ALA A 17 -6.57 -13.15 5.94
C ALA A 17 -5.23 -13.35 5.24
N LEU A 18 -4.10 -13.16 5.94
CA LEU A 18 -2.77 -13.51 5.43
C LEU A 18 -2.64 -15.01 5.19
N GLU A 19 -3.08 -15.85 6.14
CA GLU A 19 -3.05 -17.31 5.98
C GLU A 19 -3.91 -17.78 4.81
N GLU A 20 -5.12 -17.24 4.67
CA GLU A 20 -6.01 -17.50 3.53
C GLU A 20 -5.33 -17.08 2.22
N PHE A 21 -4.80 -15.85 2.17
CA PHE A 21 -4.08 -15.34 1.01
C PHE A 21 -2.95 -16.29 0.59
N LEU A 22 -2.08 -16.69 1.52
CA LEU A 22 -0.95 -17.57 1.23
C LEU A 22 -1.40 -18.97 0.77
N THR A 23 -2.46 -19.50 1.38
CA THR A 23 -3.02 -20.82 1.03
C THR A 23 -3.58 -20.86 -0.39
N GLU A 24 -4.13 -19.75 -0.88
CA GLU A 24 -4.69 -19.66 -2.24
C GLU A 24 -3.61 -19.66 -3.35
N ARG A 25 -2.38 -19.20 -3.07
CA ARG A 25 -1.37 -18.89 -4.10
C ARG A 25 -0.98 -20.10 -4.97
N PRO A 26 -0.73 -21.32 -4.45
CA PRO A 26 -0.35 -22.45 -5.28
C PRO A 26 -1.42 -22.83 -6.31
N ALA A 27 -2.70 -22.82 -5.90
CA ALA A 27 -3.81 -23.14 -6.78
C ALA A 27 -4.02 -22.05 -7.85
N ALA A 28 -3.84 -20.78 -7.48
CA ALA A 28 -3.91 -19.65 -8.41
C ALA A 28 -2.82 -19.72 -9.49
N LEU A 29 -1.58 -20.01 -9.09
CA LEU A 29 -0.47 -20.21 -10.03
C LEU A 29 -0.71 -21.41 -10.95
N GLN A 30 -1.28 -22.50 -10.43
CA GLN A 30 -1.62 -23.66 -11.25
C GLN A 30 -2.71 -23.34 -12.28
N ARG A 31 -3.72 -22.53 -11.93
CA ARG A 31 -4.73 -22.06 -12.89
C ARG A 31 -4.10 -21.23 -14.01
N LEU A 32 -3.16 -20.33 -13.68
CA LEU A 32 -2.43 -19.55 -14.69
C LEU A 32 -1.65 -20.46 -15.65
N ARG A 33 -0.95 -21.49 -15.12
CA ARG A 33 -0.26 -22.49 -15.94
C ARG A 33 -1.20 -23.18 -16.92
N THR A 34 -2.39 -23.58 -16.45
CA THR A 34 -3.40 -24.23 -17.29
C THR A 34 -3.93 -23.30 -18.39
N GLU A 35 -4.22 -22.03 -18.08
CA GLU A 35 -4.67 -21.06 -19.10
C GLU A 35 -3.59 -20.79 -20.15
N LEU A 36 -2.32 -20.65 -19.76
CA LEU A 36 -1.21 -20.51 -20.70
C LEU A 36 -1.11 -21.72 -21.65
N ALA A 37 -1.20 -22.93 -21.11
CA ALA A 37 -1.16 -24.17 -21.90
C ALA A 37 -2.37 -24.29 -22.85
N ALA A 38 -3.57 -23.87 -22.40
CA ALA A 38 -4.77 -23.85 -23.23
C ALA A 38 -4.63 -22.93 -24.45
N ASP A 39 -3.77 -21.93 -24.36
CA ASP A 39 -3.43 -21.02 -25.46
C ASP A 39 -2.24 -21.49 -26.31
N GLY A 40 -1.72 -22.69 -26.05
CA GLY A 40 -0.56 -23.24 -26.76
C GLY A 40 0.78 -22.62 -26.37
N LEU A 41 0.85 -21.86 -25.28
CA LEU A 41 2.11 -21.36 -24.73
C LEU A 41 2.72 -22.41 -23.81
N ASP A 42 4.06 -22.48 -23.76
CA ASP A 42 4.77 -23.30 -22.79
C ASP A 42 4.78 -22.61 -21.41
N PRO A 43 4.05 -23.12 -20.40
CA PRO A 43 3.99 -22.48 -19.09
C PRO A 43 5.35 -22.44 -18.39
N ASN A 44 6.26 -23.36 -18.67
CA ASN A 44 7.58 -23.37 -18.03
C ASN A 44 8.49 -22.28 -18.61
N ALA A 45 8.39 -22.01 -19.90
CA ALA A 45 9.09 -20.90 -20.53
C ALA A 45 8.50 -19.54 -20.12
N MET A 46 7.17 -19.45 -20.01
CA MET A 46 6.48 -18.21 -19.64
C MET A 46 6.58 -17.87 -18.15
N LEU A 47 6.77 -18.87 -17.28
CA LEU A 47 6.80 -18.72 -15.83
C LEU A 47 8.14 -19.21 -15.23
N ASP A 48 9.25 -18.77 -15.82
CA ASP A 48 10.63 -19.21 -15.50
C ASP A 48 11.19 -18.71 -14.14
N GLY A 49 10.34 -18.10 -13.31
CA GLY A 49 10.72 -17.46 -12.05
C GLY A 49 11.56 -16.17 -12.14
N THR A 50 11.79 -15.60 -13.32
CA THR A 50 12.60 -14.37 -13.48
C THR A 50 11.75 -13.10 -13.58
N PRO A 51 12.29 -11.90 -13.27
CA PRO A 51 11.59 -10.65 -13.57
C PRO A 51 11.35 -10.40 -15.06
N ALA A 52 12.21 -10.95 -15.93
CA ALA A 52 12.15 -10.71 -17.37
C ALA A 52 10.92 -11.35 -18.02
N SER A 53 10.44 -12.48 -17.49
CA SER A 53 9.23 -13.17 -17.98
C SER A 53 7.93 -12.39 -17.71
N LEU A 54 7.94 -11.44 -16.76
CA LEU A 54 6.75 -10.64 -16.42
C LEU A 54 6.28 -9.78 -17.59
N THR A 55 7.20 -9.31 -18.45
CA THR A 55 6.86 -8.49 -19.63
C THR A 55 6.04 -9.27 -20.67
N PRO A 56 6.52 -10.41 -21.23
CA PRO A 56 5.73 -11.19 -22.17
C PRO A 56 4.45 -11.77 -21.53
N LEU A 57 4.50 -12.12 -20.25
CA LEU A 57 3.32 -12.60 -19.51
C LEU A 57 2.26 -11.51 -19.37
N TRP A 58 2.65 -10.29 -19.00
CA TRP A 58 1.73 -9.16 -18.89
C TRP A 58 1.11 -8.81 -20.24
N ARG A 59 1.90 -8.81 -21.32
CA ARG A 59 1.38 -8.58 -22.67
C ARG A 59 0.29 -9.60 -23.05
N TRP A 60 0.54 -10.88 -22.79
CA TRP A 60 -0.46 -11.93 -23.01
C TRP A 60 -1.73 -11.73 -22.17
N ALA A 61 -1.57 -11.46 -20.87
CA ALA A 61 -2.71 -11.20 -19.98
C ALA A 61 -3.49 -9.94 -20.38
N GLY A 62 -2.79 -8.90 -20.84
CA GLY A 62 -3.37 -7.65 -21.30
C GLY A 62 -4.30 -7.85 -22.50
N THR A 63 -3.89 -8.65 -23.49
CA THR A 63 -4.77 -9.03 -24.61
C THR A 63 -6.06 -9.66 -24.13
N ARG A 64 -5.99 -10.56 -23.13
CA ARG A 64 -7.18 -11.23 -22.57
C ARG A 64 -8.10 -10.28 -21.82
N ILE A 65 -7.53 -9.34 -21.08
CA ILE A 65 -8.28 -8.29 -20.40
C ILE A 65 -9.04 -7.45 -21.44
N LEU A 66 -8.36 -6.99 -22.50
CA LEU A 66 -8.97 -6.18 -23.54
C LEU A 66 -10.04 -6.94 -24.35
N GLU A 67 -9.82 -8.23 -24.65
CA GLU A 67 -10.82 -9.10 -25.28
C GLU A 67 -12.09 -9.23 -24.43
N ALA A 68 -11.94 -9.40 -23.11
CA ALA A 68 -13.08 -9.48 -22.20
C ALA A 68 -13.83 -8.15 -22.10
N GLU A 69 -13.12 -7.01 -22.13
CA GLU A 69 -13.75 -5.68 -22.16
C GLU A 69 -14.51 -5.43 -23.47
N ALA A 70 -13.95 -5.83 -24.61
CA ALA A 70 -14.61 -5.69 -25.91
C ALA A 70 -15.92 -6.50 -26.02
N GLN A 71 -16.03 -7.59 -25.26
CA GLN A 71 -17.24 -8.42 -25.18
C GLN A 71 -18.28 -7.87 -24.19
N ARG A 72 -17.94 -6.85 -23.40
CA ARG A 72 -18.85 -6.28 -22.43
C ARG A 72 -19.93 -5.45 -23.13
N SER A 73 -21.19 -5.73 -22.81
CA SER A 73 -22.31 -4.98 -23.37
C SER A 73 -22.37 -3.57 -22.75
N PRO A 74 -22.37 -2.47 -23.53
CA PRO A 74 -22.42 -1.11 -23.01
C PRO A 74 -23.74 -0.76 -22.29
N ALA A 75 -24.78 -1.60 -22.43
CA ALA A 75 -26.10 -1.40 -21.84
C ALA A 75 -26.32 -2.20 -20.54
N ALA A 76 -25.34 -2.97 -20.07
CA ALA A 76 -25.47 -3.67 -18.79
C ALA A 76 -25.41 -2.63 -17.65
N PRO A 77 -26.43 -2.52 -16.78
CA PRO A 77 -26.35 -1.60 -15.65
C PRO A 77 -25.13 -1.97 -14.79
N ALA A 78 -24.35 -0.96 -14.41
CA ALA A 78 -23.31 -1.08 -13.40
C ALA A 78 -23.99 -1.35 -12.05
N ALA A 79 -24.37 -2.59 -11.81
CA ALA A 79 -24.83 -2.99 -10.50
C ALA A 79 -23.64 -2.85 -9.54
N PRO A 80 -23.82 -2.24 -8.35
CA PRO A 80 -22.83 -2.33 -7.29
C PRO A 80 -22.90 -3.76 -6.77
N ALA A 81 -22.25 -4.68 -7.48
CA ALA A 81 -22.02 -6.01 -6.98
C ALA A 81 -20.98 -5.85 -5.87
N ALA A 82 -21.27 -6.32 -4.66
CA ALA A 82 -20.19 -6.67 -3.76
C ALA A 82 -19.25 -7.66 -4.50
N PRO A 83 -17.93 -7.66 -4.22
CA PRO A 83 -17.05 -8.66 -4.80
C PRO A 83 -17.64 -10.06 -4.58
N ALA A 84 -17.63 -10.89 -5.61
CA ALA A 84 -18.28 -12.20 -5.51
C ALA A 84 -17.58 -13.02 -4.41
N PRO A 85 -18.31 -13.84 -3.61
CA PRO A 85 -17.71 -14.63 -2.53
C PRO A 85 -16.59 -15.57 -3.00
N GLU A 86 -16.59 -15.90 -4.29
CA GLU A 86 -15.61 -16.74 -4.99
C GLU A 86 -14.34 -16.01 -5.45
N TRP A 87 -14.26 -14.68 -5.30
CA TRP A 87 -13.06 -13.91 -5.61
C TRP A 87 -11.93 -14.28 -4.64
N PRO A 88 -10.66 -14.18 -5.04
CA PRO A 88 -9.53 -14.42 -4.14
C PRO A 88 -9.53 -13.41 -2.99
N SER A 89 -9.01 -13.84 -1.84
CA SER A 89 -8.99 -13.04 -0.59
C SER A 89 -8.52 -11.59 -0.79
N TRP A 90 -7.44 -11.36 -1.54
CA TRP A 90 -6.90 -10.02 -1.79
C TRP A 90 -7.88 -9.11 -2.56
N ALA A 91 -8.67 -9.66 -3.48
CA ALA A 91 -9.63 -8.88 -4.27
C ALA A 91 -10.94 -8.67 -3.53
N ARG A 92 -11.31 -9.58 -2.62
CA ARG A 92 -12.47 -9.38 -1.72
C ARG A 92 -12.21 -8.33 -0.64
N CYS A 93 -10.99 -8.31 -0.10
CA CYS A 93 -10.63 -7.48 1.05
C CYS A 93 -9.98 -6.14 0.69
N SER A 94 -9.79 -5.85 -0.61
CA SER A 94 -9.19 -4.59 -1.10
C SER A 94 -10.11 -3.93 -2.14
N PRO A 95 -10.40 -2.62 -2.05
CA PRO A 95 -11.29 -1.92 -2.98
C PRO A 95 -10.66 -1.67 -4.37
N GLY A 96 -9.45 -2.19 -4.62
CA GLY A 96 -8.64 -1.84 -5.79
C GLY A 96 -9.10 -2.44 -7.12
N LEU A 97 -10.07 -3.36 -7.15
CA LEU A 97 -10.56 -3.98 -8.39
C LEU A 97 -12.03 -3.63 -8.61
N ASP A 98 -12.36 -3.17 -9.81
CA ASP A 98 -13.75 -2.84 -10.17
C ASP A 98 -14.66 -4.07 -9.95
N PRO A 99 -15.74 -3.99 -9.14
CA PRO A 99 -16.59 -5.14 -8.86
C PRO A 99 -17.27 -5.75 -10.08
N ALA A 100 -17.37 -5.00 -11.19
CA ALA A 100 -17.90 -5.53 -12.43
C ALA A 100 -16.91 -6.50 -13.13
N THR A 101 -15.64 -6.56 -12.71
CA THR A 101 -14.59 -7.39 -13.34
C THR A 101 -15.05 -8.84 -13.51
N PRO A 102 -15.02 -9.40 -14.73
CA PRO A 102 -15.42 -10.80 -14.93
C PRO A 102 -14.57 -11.75 -14.09
N VAL A 103 -15.20 -12.76 -13.47
CA VAL A 103 -14.53 -13.75 -12.60
C VAL A 103 -13.33 -14.42 -13.29
N ARG A 104 -13.41 -14.65 -14.61
CA ARG A 104 -12.28 -15.17 -15.39
C ARG A 104 -11.07 -14.23 -15.37
N ILE A 105 -11.29 -12.92 -15.49
CA ILE A 105 -10.23 -11.91 -15.40
C ILE A 105 -9.69 -11.83 -13.97
N VAL A 106 -10.55 -11.86 -12.95
CA VAL A 106 -10.11 -11.93 -11.56
C VAL A 106 -9.21 -13.15 -11.31
N SER A 107 -9.58 -14.31 -11.85
CA SER A 107 -8.78 -15.55 -11.74
C SER A 107 -7.42 -15.43 -12.45
N LEU A 108 -7.38 -14.77 -13.61
CA LEU A 108 -6.14 -14.47 -14.33
C LEU A 108 -5.22 -13.56 -13.50
N LEU A 109 -5.77 -12.46 -12.97
CA LEU A 109 -5.02 -11.53 -12.12
C LEU A 109 -4.51 -12.20 -10.84
N ASP A 110 -5.29 -13.09 -10.23
CA ASP A 110 -4.87 -13.86 -9.05
C ASP A 110 -3.66 -14.76 -9.34
N GLY A 111 -3.64 -15.36 -10.52
CA GLY A 111 -2.48 -16.10 -11.04
C GLY A 111 -1.25 -15.21 -11.22
N LEU A 112 -1.42 -14.02 -11.81
CA LEU A 112 -0.34 -13.04 -11.98
C LEU A 112 0.23 -12.55 -10.64
N VAL A 113 -0.65 -12.26 -9.67
CA VAL A 113 -0.25 -11.90 -8.30
C VAL A 113 0.59 -13.01 -7.67
N SER A 114 0.16 -14.26 -7.84
CA SER A 114 0.87 -15.42 -7.29
C SER A 114 2.25 -15.61 -7.94
N TYR A 115 2.33 -15.45 -9.26
CA TYR A 115 3.60 -15.54 -9.98
C TYR A 115 4.55 -14.36 -9.64
N LEU A 116 4.04 -13.14 -9.57
CA LEU A 116 4.81 -11.97 -9.16
C LEU A 116 5.39 -12.15 -7.75
N GLY A 117 4.58 -12.66 -6.81
CA GLY A 117 5.05 -13.03 -5.48
C GLY A 117 6.18 -14.06 -5.52
N GLN A 118 6.04 -15.11 -6.33
CA GLN A 118 7.07 -16.14 -6.52
C GLN A 118 8.37 -15.56 -7.12
N VAL A 119 8.29 -14.71 -8.15
CA VAL A 119 9.46 -14.07 -8.77
C VAL A 119 10.23 -13.25 -7.74
N ILE A 120 9.52 -12.45 -6.94
CA ILE A 120 10.14 -11.59 -5.92
C ILE A 120 10.79 -12.44 -4.83
N THR A 121 10.09 -13.42 -4.25
CA THR A 121 10.64 -14.23 -3.14
C THR A 121 11.75 -15.18 -3.58
N THR A 122 11.74 -15.62 -4.85
CA THR A 122 12.85 -16.41 -5.40
C THR A 122 14.12 -15.56 -5.54
N ALA A 123 13.97 -14.31 -5.98
CA ALA A 123 15.10 -13.41 -6.21
C ALA A 123 15.57 -12.68 -4.93
N ALA A 124 14.72 -12.58 -3.91
CA ALA A 124 15.03 -12.04 -2.58
C ALA A 124 14.65 -13.06 -1.49
N PRO A 125 15.49 -14.08 -1.22
CA PRO A 125 15.15 -15.19 -0.31
C PRO A 125 14.86 -14.81 1.15
N GLN A 126 15.40 -13.66 1.59
CA GLN A 126 15.14 -13.07 2.91
C GLN A 126 13.81 -12.31 2.99
N ALA A 127 13.07 -12.20 1.88
CA ALA A 127 11.74 -11.60 1.88
C ALA A 127 10.73 -12.55 2.51
N VAL A 128 9.91 -12.02 3.41
CA VAL A 128 8.86 -12.78 4.12
C VAL A 128 7.51 -12.11 3.96
N TRP A 129 6.47 -12.92 3.89
CA TRP A 129 5.09 -12.44 3.95
C TRP A 129 4.70 -12.20 5.40
N LYS A 130 4.16 -11.01 5.70
CA LYS A 130 3.61 -10.65 7.01
C LYS A 130 2.33 -9.82 6.86
N VAL A 131 1.68 -9.56 7.99
CA VAL A 131 0.61 -8.55 8.06
C VAL A 131 1.28 -7.17 8.05
N GLY A 132 0.88 -6.33 7.11
CA GLY A 132 1.42 -4.99 6.93
C GLY A 132 0.98 -4.04 8.04
N TYR A 133 1.93 -3.30 8.58
CA TYR A 133 1.69 -2.24 9.53
C TYR A 133 1.31 -0.93 8.82
N HIS A 134 2.19 -0.44 7.93
CA HIS A 134 1.97 0.79 7.17
C HIS A 134 0.89 0.62 6.10
N LEU A 135 0.76 -0.60 5.57
CA LEU A 135 -0.31 -0.95 4.64
C LEU A 135 -1.53 -1.56 5.35
N GLN A 136 -1.87 -1.10 6.56
CA GLN A 136 -3.19 -1.28 7.17
C GLN A 136 -3.74 -2.72 7.06
N ASN A 137 -3.01 -3.69 7.62
CA ASN A 137 -3.34 -5.13 7.65
C ASN A 137 -3.25 -5.91 6.32
N HIS A 138 -2.81 -5.31 5.22
CA HIS A 138 -2.64 -6.04 3.96
C HIS A 138 -1.58 -7.14 4.10
N PRO A 139 -1.66 -8.25 3.34
CA PRO A 139 -0.58 -9.24 3.28
C PRO A 139 0.59 -8.68 2.47
N VAL A 140 1.68 -8.31 3.13
CA VAL A 140 2.81 -7.62 2.50
C VAL A 140 4.08 -8.47 2.47
N LEU A 141 4.92 -8.23 1.47
CA LEU A 141 6.31 -8.65 1.46
C LEU A 141 7.17 -7.59 2.15
N THR A 142 8.08 -8.03 3.02
CA THR A 142 9.10 -7.21 3.68
C THR A 142 10.39 -8.02 3.80
N SER A 143 11.48 -7.42 4.28
CA SER A 143 12.72 -8.13 4.59
C SER A 143 13.34 -7.56 5.87
N PRO A 144 14.14 -8.32 6.65
CA PRO A 144 14.90 -7.76 7.77
C PRO A 144 15.86 -6.63 7.39
N LEU A 145 16.11 -6.42 6.08
CA LEU A 145 17.03 -5.42 5.55
C LEU A 145 16.36 -4.06 5.25
N THR A 146 15.03 -3.98 5.34
CA THR A 146 14.26 -2.77 5.01
C THR A 146 12.94 -2.72 5.77
N GLU A 147 12.55 -1.53 6.23
CA GLU A 147 11.23 -1.32 6.83
C GLU A 147 10.10 -1.27 5.79
N MET A 148 10.45 -1.21 4.50
CA MET A 148 9.49 -1.10 3.42
C MET A 148 8.57 -2.32 3.33
N GLU A 149 7.29 -2.04 3.11
CA GLU A 149 6.24 -3.04 2.92
C GLU A 149 5.69 -2.96 1.50
N TYR A 150 5.63 -4.12 0.83
CA TYR A 150 5.14 -4.22 -0.54
C TYR A 150 3.89 -5.07 -0.60
N PHE A 151 2.83 -4.56 -1.23
CA PHE A 151 1.60 -5.31 -1.50
C PHE A 151 1.49 -5.59 -3.01
N PRO A 152 2.09 -6.68 -3.54
CA PRO A 152 2.04 -7.01 -4.96
C PRO A 152 0.64 -6.99 -5.61
N PRO A 153 -0.44 -7.44 -4.95
CA PRO A 153 -1.78 -7.36 -5.54
C PRO A 153 -2.23 -5.94 -5.87
N GLY A 154 -1.81 -4.93 -5.10
CA GLY A 154 -2.16 -3.54 -5.33
C GLY A 154 -1.70 -3.04 -6.70
N LEU A 155 -0.45 -3.33 -7.07
CA LEU A 155 0.05 -2.97 -8.40
C LEU A 155 -0.72 -3.69 -9.51
N VAL A 156 -0.92 -5.01 -9.39
CA VAL A 156 -1.60 -5.80 -10.42
C VAL A 156 -3.01 -5.25 -10.67
N GLY A 157 -3.76 -4.94 -9.61
CA GLY A 157 -5.08 -4.31 -9.70
C GLY A 157 -5.03 -2.94 -10.39
N VAL A 158 -4.09 -2.07 -9.98
CA VAL A 158 -3.92 -0.73 -10.59
C VAL A 158 -3.61 -0.81 -12.08
N VAL A 159 -2.65 -1.65 -12.48
CA VAL A 159 -2.26 -1.76 -13.90
C VAL A 159 -3.37 -2.39 -14.73
N ALA A 160 -4.09 -3.38 -14.21
CA ALA A 160 -5.25 -3.96 -14.87
C ALA A 160 -6.39 -2.95 -15.07
N ASN A 161 -6.72 -2.16 -14.04
CA ASN A 161 -7.73 -1.11 -14.16
C ASN A 161 -7.31 -0.04 -15.16
N ARG A 162 -6.05 0.41 -15.13
CA ARG A 162 -5.53 1.39 -16.10
C ARG A 162 -5.69 0.90 -17.53
N LEU A 163 -5.29 -0.34 -17.81
CA LEU A 163 -5.43 -0.96 -19.11
C LEU A 163 -6.89 -0.97 -19.59
N ARG A 164 -7.84 -1.37 -18.72
CA ARG A 164 -9.27 -1.42 -19.04
C ARG A 164 -9.87 -0.06 -19.36
N HIS A 165 -9.37 1.00 -18.73
CA HIS A 165 -9.81 2.38 -18.97
C HIS A 165 -9.01 3.07 -20.10
N GLY A 166 -8.15 2.35 -20.83
CA GLY A 166 -7.33 2.91 -21.90
C GLY A 166 -6.25 3.89 -21.42
N VAL A 167 -5.92 3.88 -20.13
CA VAL A 167 -4.87 4.72 -19.54
C VAL A 167 -3.55 3.97 -19.57
N ASP A 168 -2.54 4.54 -20.23
CA ASP A 168 -1.19 3.95 -20.34
C ASP A 168 -1.18 2.49 -20.87
N PRO A 169 -1.84 2.18 -22.00
CA PRO A 169 -2.04 0.80 -22.47
C PRO A 169 -0.77 0.11 -22.98
N HIS A 170 0.37 0.80 -23.07
CA HIS A 170 1.61 0.31 -23.67
C HIS A 170 2.73 0.08 -22.66
N ASN A 171 2.45 0.15 -21.36
CA ASN A 171 3.46 -0.05 -20.33
C ASN A 171 3.68 -1.54 -20.02
N ASP A 172 4.10 -2.28 -21.05
CA ASP A 172 4.28 -3.74 -20.98
C ASP A 172 5.35 -4.14 -19.94
N ALA A 173 6.31 -3.25 -19.69
CA ALA A 173 7.43 -3.47 -18.80
C ALA A 173 7.15 -3.07 -17.33
N ARG A 174 5.93 -2.63 -17.00
CA ARG A 174 5.62 -2.09 -15.67
C ARG A 174 5.78 -3.11 -14.55
N LEU A 175 5.27 -4.33 -14.74
CA LEU A 175 5.41 -5.41 -13.75
C LEU A 175 6.87 -5.84 -13.60
N HIS A 176 7.62 -5.90 -14.70
CA HIS A 176 9.05 -6.19 -14.69
C HIS A 176 9.83 -5.11 -13.91
N SER A 177 9.63 -3.84 -14.25
CA SER A 177 10.31 -2.71 -13.59
C SER A 177 10.00 -2.65 -12.10
N TYR A 178 8.74 -2.87 -11.73
CA TYR A 178 8.35 -2.97 -10.33
C TYR A 178 9.04 -4.15 -9.63
N ALA A 179 9.00 -5.35 -10.20
CA ALA A 179 9.63 -6.51 -9.58
C ALA A 179 11.13 -6.27 -9.36
N GLN A 180 11.84 -5.68 -10.33
CA GLN A 180 13.25 -5.31 -10.17
C GLN A 180 13.48 -4.31 -9.04
N ALA A 181 12.66 -3.25 -8.97
CA ALA A 181 12.78 -2.26 -7.90
C ALA A 181 12.55 -2.90 -6.53
N VAL A 182 11.47 -3.68 -6.38
CA VAL A 182 11.15 -4.38 -5.12
C VAL A 182 12.23 -5.39 -4.74
N ILE A 183 12.73 -6.19 -5.68
CA ILE A 183 13.82 -7.14 -5.43
C ILE A 183 15.08 -6.40 -4.97
N THR A 184 15.40 -5.27 -5.60
CA THR A 184 16.58 -4.46 -5.22
C THR A 184 16.43 -3.95 -3.80
N MET A 185 15.26 -3.39 -3.46
CA MET A 185 14.98 -2.87 -2.12
C MET A 185 14.96 -3.95 -1.05
N LEU A 186 14.36 -5.11 -1.31
CA LEU A 186 14.30 -6.23 -0.36
C LEU A 186 15.65 -6.92 -0.14
N ARG A 187 16.63 -6.69 -1.02
CA ARG A 187 17.98 -7.25 -0.92
C ARG A 187 19.01 -6.28 -0.39
N SER A 188 18.74 -4.99 -0.50
CA SER A 188 19.66 -3.96 -0.02
C SER A 188 19.37 -3.78 1.46
N GLU A 189 20.42 -3.79 2.27
CA GLU A 189 20.36 -3.03 3.51
C GLU A 189 20.01 -1.62 3.07
N HIS A 190 18.84 -1.13 3.49
CA HIS A 190 18.68 0.30 3.51
C HIS A 190 19.74 0.78 4.51
N GLU A 191 20.91 1.19 4.01
CA GLU A 191 21.61 2.28 4.65
C GLU A 191 20.58 3.41 4.62
N ASP A 192 19.79 3.52 5.70
CA ASP A 192 19.27 4.80 6.13
C ASP A 192 20.43 5.76 5.91
N ALA A 193 20.31 6.60 4.89
CA ALA A 193 21.39 7.42 4.42
C ALA A 193 21.74 8.40 5.54
N LEU A 194 22.55 7.95 6.52
CA LEU A 194 22.68 8.56 7.83
C LEU A 194 21.39 9.27 8.22
N ALA A 195 20.32 8.53 8.55
CA ALA A 195 19.05 9.13 8.97
C ALA A 195 19.39 10.32 9.87
N ALA A 196 19.16 11.53 9.35
CA ALA A 196 19.20 12.69 10.19
C ALA A 196 18.25 12.35 11.34
N PRO A 197 18.67 12.56 12.61
CA PRO A 197 17.84 12.19 13.74
C PRO A 197 16.42 12.69 13.48
N GLU A 198 15.44 11.79 13.58
CA GLU A 198 14.04 12.09 13.30
C GLU A 198 13.68 13.43 13.95
N PRO A 199 13.17 14.40 13.17
CA PRO A 199 12.93 15.73 13.68
C PRO A 199 11.93 15.64 14.84
N LEU A 200 12.19 16.40 15.90
CA LEU A 200 11.31 16.43 17.08
C LEU A 200 9.87 16.83 16.72
N VAL A 201 9.77 17.67 15.69
CA VAL A 201 8.53 18.26 15.18
C VAL A 201 8.67 18.44 13.67
N GLU A 202 7.67 17.96 12.96
CA GLU A 202 7.43 18.24 11.54
C GLU A 202 6.09 18.99 11.42
N VAL A 203 6.03 20.00 10.57
CA VAL A 203 4.80 20.77 10.33
C VAL A 203 4.54 20.79 8.85
N ASP A 204 3.51 20.07 8.44
CA ASP A 204 3.01 20.06 7.08
C ASP A 204 1.81 20.98 6.97
N SER A 205 1.73 21.75 5.89
CA SER A 205 0.55 22.55 5.56
C SER A 205 -0.30 21.79 4.58
N ASP A 206 -1.56 21.54 4.92
CA ASP A 206 -2.56 21.17 3.92
C ASP A 206 -2.90 22.42 3.11
N ASP A 207 -2.49 22.43 1.84
CA ASP A 207 -2.66 23.48 0.81
C ASP A 207 -3.54 24.71 1.20
N ASP A 208 -2.91 25.89 1.30
CA ASP A 208 -3.45 27.28 1.35
C ASP A 208 -4.60 27.62 2.34
N ASP A 209 -5.12 26.67 3.12
CA ASP A 209 -6.27 26.89 4.02
C ASP A 209 -5.86 27.26 5.47
N GLY A 210 -4.56 27.38 5.75
CA GLY A 210 -4.08 27.76 7.08
C GLY A 210 -4.27 26.69 8.14
N VAL A 211 -4.36 25.43 7.71
CA VAL A 211 -4.45 24.24 8.57
C VAL A 211 -3.15 23.46 8.44
N PHE A 212 -2.63 23.02 9.58
CA PHE A 212 -1.34 22.36 9.67
C PHE A 212 -1.46 21.04 10.42
N ASP A 213 -0.81 20.03 9.85
CA ASP A 213 -0.53 18.75 10.50
C ASP A 213 0.83 18.86 11.18
N VAL A 214 0.82 18.81 12.51
CA VAL A 214 2.03 18.87 13.33
C VAL A 214 2.34 17.46 13.83
N GLY A 215 3.32 16.83 13.18
CA GLY A 215 3.89 15.56 13.60
C GLY A 215 4.87 15.74 14.75
N LEU A 216 4.78 14.88 15.77
CA LEU A 216 5.71 14.78 16.88
C LEU A 216 6.44 13.45 16.82
N ARG A 217 7.73 13.47 17.15
CA ARG A 217 8.52 12.25 17.29
C ARG A 217 7.87 11.27 18.28
N GLU A 218 7.93 9.99 17.97
CA GLU A 218 7.21 8.93 18.69
C GLU A 218 7.48 8.95 20.21
N ASP A 219 8.74 9.11 20.62
CA ASP A 219 9.17 9.12 22.02
C ASP A 219 8.52 10.26 22.82
N ILE A 220 8.42 11.45 22.24
CA ILE A 220 7.75 12.61 22.83
C ILE A 220 6.26 12.33 23.02
N ALA A 221 5.61 11.87 21.96
CA ALA A 221 4.19 11.57 21.97
C ALA A 221 3.81 10.45 22.95
N HIS A 222 4.68 9.46 23.11
CA HIS A 222 4.49 8.31 23.99
C HIS A 222 4.83 8.61 25.44
N GLU A 223 6.08 8.99 25.73
CA GLU A 223 6.63 9.10 27.07
C GLU A 223 6.19 10.40 27.76
N HIS A 224 5.86 11.42 26.96
CA HIS A 224 5.51 12.75 27.44
C HIS A 224 4.09 13.18 27.04
N SER A 225 3.19 12.22 26.82
CA SER A 225 1.80 12.47 26.41
C SER A 225 1.08 13.56 27.23
N ARG A 226 1.24 13.59 28.56
CA ARG A 226 0.65 14.66 29.41
C ARG A 226 1.28 16.05 29.18
N ALA A 227 2.55 16.10 28.81
CA ALA A 227 3.19 17.36 28.44
C ALA A 227 2.67 17.82 27.08
N VAL A 228 2.51 16.90 26.12
CA VAL A 228 1.88 17.19 24.81
C VAL A 228 0.47 17.74 24.98
N ASP A 229 -0.36 17.16 25.85
CA ASP A 229 -1.72 17.68 26.09
C ASP A 229 -1.71 19.12 26.64
N ARG A 230 -0.71 19.47 27.48
CA ARG A 230 -0.52 20.86 27.94
C ARG A 230 -0.04 21.78 26.83
N MET A 231 0.88 21.30 25.99
CA MET A 231 1.37 22.04 24.83
C MET A 231 0.22 22.40 23.89
N VAL A 232 -0.67 21.44 23.58
CA VAL A 232 -1.86 21.68 22.75
C VAL A 232 -2.77 22.74 23.36
N ALA A 233 -3.02 22.68 24.67
CA ALA A 233 -3.83 23.69 25.36
C ALA A 233 -3.19 25.10 25.34
N GLU A 234 -1.87 25.18 25.48
CA GLU A 234 -1.14 26.45 25.42
C GLU A 234 -1.01 26.99 23.99
N LEU A 235 -0.93 26.10 23.01
CA LEU A 235 -0.91 26.42 21.58
C LEU A 235 -2.26 26.99 21.13
N ALA A 236 -3.37 26.36 21.56
CA ALA A 236 -4.72 26.87 21.31
C ALA A 236 -5.00 28.24 21.95
N ALA A 237 -4.19 28.66 22.93
CA ALA A 237 -4.27 29.97 23.56
C ALA A 237 -3.36 31.03 22.91
N GLN A 238 -2.55 30.67 21.90
CA GLN A 238 -1.69 31.62 21.21
C GLN A 238 -2.48 32.55 20.30
N SER A 239 -2.01 33.80 20.18
CA SER A 239 -2.59 34.75 19.22
C SER A 239 -2.34 34.28 17.78
N GLY A 240 -3.38 34.28 16.94
CA GLY A 240 -3.30 33.81 15.56
C GLY A 240 -3.39 32.28 15.41
N VAL A 241 -3.80 31.56 16.46
CA VAL A 241 -4.22 30.15 16.39
C VAL A 241 -5.72 30.11 16.68
N ASP A 242 -6.50 29.66 15.71
CA ASP A 242 -7.95 29.52 15.83
C ASP A 242 -8.32 28.23 16.57
N SER A 243 -7.57 27.16 16.32
CA SER A 243 -7.73 25.89 17.03
C SER A 243 -6.43 25.07 17.04
N ALA A 244 -6.25 24.27 18.09
CA ALA A 244 -5.24 23.22 18.13
C ALA A 244 -5.82 22.00 18.84
N VAL A 245 -5.79 20.85 18.20
CA VAL A 245 -6.31 19.59 18.74
C VAL A 245 -5.33 18.46 18.46
N ARG A 246 -5.41 17.42 19.27
CA ARG A 246 -4.67 16.18 19.04
C ARG A 246 -5.54 15.24 18.23
N GLU A 247 -5.15 14.98 16.99
CA GLU A 247 -5.88 14.08 16.08
C GLU A 247 -5.53 12.62 16.36
N ASP A 248 -4.23 12.35 16.51
CA ASP A 248 -3.69 11.05 16.92
C ASP A 248 -2.60 11.23 17.99
N ARG A 249 -2.00 10.14 18.45
CA ARG A 249 -0.94 10.14 19.44
C ARG A 249 0.20 11.07 19.03
N GLU A 250 0.61 11.02 17.78
CA GLU A 250 1.77 11.76 17.25
C GLU A 250 1.39 12.97 16.39
N VAL A 251 0.10 13.16 16.11
CA VAL A 251 -0.36 14.19 15.17
C VAL A 251 -1.27 15.20 15.87
N LEU A 252 -0.96 16.48 15.72
CA LEU A 252 -1.81 17.60 16.11
C LEU A 252 -2.34 18.28 14.86
N LEU A 253 -3.62 18.63 14.87
CA LEU A 253 -4.23 19.46 13.84
C LEU A 253 -4.34 20.89 14.38
N VAL A 254 -3.73 21.84 13.69
CA VAL A 254 -3.67 23.25 14.10
C VAL A 254 -4.22 24.14 13.00
N SER A 255 -5.25 24.93 13.30
CA SER A 255 -5.74 25.98 12.40
C SER A 255 -5.17 27.32 12.84
N ALA A 256 -4.38 27.95 11.97
CA ALA A 256 -3.69 29.20 12.22
C ALA A 256 -3.48 29.98 10.89
N PRO A 257 -4.55 30.55 10.30
CA PRO A 257 -4.52 31.09 8.95
C PRO A 257 -3.56 32.26 8.74
N ASP A 258 -3.21 32.97 9.81
CA ASP A 258 -2.29 34.11 9.76
C ASP A 258 -0.83 33.72 10.09
N ARG A 259 -0.51 32.43 10.23
CA ARG A 259 0.83 31.95 10.61
C ARG A 259 1.51 31.17 9.48
N ALA A 260 2.83 31.28 9.42
CA ALA A 260 3.66 30.39 8.61
C ALA A 260 3.91 29.06 9.33
N ALA A 261 4.08 27.98 8.57
CA ALA A 261 4.41 26.65 9.10
C ALA A 261 5.69 26.69 9.95
N GLU A 262 6.70 27.45 9.52
CA GLU A 262 7.98 27.59 10.22
C GLU A 262 7.82 28.26 11.59
N ASP A 263 6.93 29.24 11.71
CA ASP A 263 6.67 29.92 12.99
C ASP A 263 5.97 28.97 13.97
N LEU A 264 5.06 28.14 13.46
CA LEU A 264 4.39 27.10 14.25
C LEU A 264 5.39 26.04 14.70
N GLN A 265 6.22 25.53 13.79
CA GLN A 265 7.25 24.54 14.09
C GLN A 265 8.24 25.06 15.14
N GLN A 266 8.71 26.31 14.99
CA GLN A 266 9.62 26.93 15.96
C GLN A 266 8.99 27.09 17.35
N TRP A 267 7.71 27.46 17.41
CA TRP A 267 6.99 27.58 18.68
C TRP A 267 6.92 26.23 19.40
N VAL A 268 6.53 25.17 18.67
CA VAL A 268 6.40 23.80 19.22
C VAL A 268 7.77 23.30 19.69
N LEU A 269 8.81 23.47 18.87
CA LEU A 269 10.19 23.10 19.24
C LEU A 269 10.68 23.83 20.49
N ALA A 270 10.45 25.14 20.58
CA ALA A 270 10.85 25.94 21.74
C ALA A 270 10.09 25.52 23.00
N TRP A 271 8.81 25.17 22.86
CA TRP A 271 8.00 24.67 23.95
C TRP A 271 8.53 23.33 24.48
N LEU A 272 8.79 22.38 23.58
CA LEU A 272 9.29 21.04 23.93
C LEU A 272 10.62 21.11 24.66
N ARG A 273 11.60 21.86 24.12
CA ARG A 273 12.92 22.03 24.76
C ARG A 273 12.84 22.66 26.14
N ARG A 274 11.85 23.53 26.38
CA ARG A 274 11.65 24.19 27.68
C ARG A 274 11.05 23.24 28.73
N HIS A 275 10.20 22.30 28.31
CA HIS A 275 9.37 21.52 29.24
C HIS A 275 9.73 20.03 29.29
N ILE A 276 10.56 19.56 28.37
CA ILE A 276 11.02 18.18 28.29
C ILE A 276 12.56 18.17 28.20
N PRO A 277 13.26 18.07 29.35
CA PRO A 277 14.71 18.27 29.44
C PRO A 277 15.59 17.25 28.70
N ALA A 278 15.00 16.18 28.15
CA ALA A 278 15.70 15.09 27.46
C ALA A 278 15.51 15.11 25.93
N VAL A 279 14.82 16.14 25.41
CA VAL A 279 14.51 16.28 23.99
C VAL A 279 15.58 17.20 23.36
N ASP A 280 16.71 16.62 23.00
CA ASP A 280 17.76 17.23 22.17
C ASP A 280 17.72 16.67 20.74
#